data_AF-A0A3P7IIX1-F1
#
_entry.id   AF-A0A3P7IIX1-F1
#
_cell.length_a   1.000
_cell.length_b   1.000
_cell.length_c   1.000
_cell.angle_alpha   90.00
_cell.angle_beta   90.00
_cell.angle_gamma   90.00
#
_symmetry.space_group_name_H-M   'P 1'
#
loop_
_entity.id
_entity.type
_entity.pdbx_description
1 polymer ?
#
loop_
_entity_poly.entity_id
_entity_poly.type
_entity_poly.pdbx_seq_one_letter_code
_entity_poly.pdbx_strand_id
1 'polypeptide(L)'
;MLRCLLIAACSVALAFAFHREFFFVPLSSLFSCFFFLSSSVPCYVNSSPKVFIEEYRELKCSTPTNTIRGGPDRAECQLILKEEELETGRPVPKGLGCWKEDHEGEEREYCDLVCPNSHTVFISFIDQGHRACFNYITYQIEKRAEEQYLWRSGKCLNSTVNYRIGCKFDDPFDTQFKSDNEILARLRARARRA
;
A
#
# COMPACT_ATOMS: atom_id res chain seq x y z
N MET A 1 -16.97 20.02 -33.37
CA MET A 1 -18.37 19.57 -33.44
C MET A 1 -18.41 18.07 -33.21
N LEU A 2 -18.71 17.61 -32.00
CA LEU A 2 -19.03 16.21 -31.71
C LEU A 2 -20.09 16.22 -30.61
N ARG A 3 -21.28 15.68 -30.93
CA ARG A 3 -22.49 15.73 -30.10
C ARG A 3 -22.31 14.82 -28.87
N CYS A 4 -22.38 15.38 -27.65
CA CYS A 4 -22.60 14.59 -26.43
C CYS A 4 -24.10 14.27 -26.31
N LEU A 5 -24.41 12.97 -26.39
CA LEU A 5 -25.70 12.39 -26.11
C LEU A 5 -25.98 12.54 -24.59
N LEU A 6 -27.00 13.32 -24.21
CA LEU A 6 -27.51 13.34 -22.84
C LEU A 6 -28.30 12.04 -22.60
N ILE A 7 -27.84 11.20 -21.67
CA ILE A 7 -28.66 10.18 -21.03
C ILE A 7 -29.09 10.76 -19.68
N ALA A 8 -30.34 11.19 -19.60
CA ALA A 8 -30.97 11.64 -18.37
C ALA A 8 -31.36 10.41 -17.53
N ALA A 9 -30.62 10.17 -16.45
CA ALA A 9 -31.06 9.24 -15.40
C ALA A 9 -31.94 10.02 -14.41
N CYS A 10 -33.25 9.77 -14.50
CA CYS A 10 -34.27 10.30 -13.60
C CYS A 10 -34.24 9.50 -12.29
N SER A 11 -33.76 10.10 -11.20
CA SER A 11 -33.81 9.50 -9.87
C SER A 11 -35.24 9.50 -9.36
N VAL A 12 -35.86 8.33 -9.33
CA VAL A 12 -37.15 8.08 -8.66
C VAL A 12 -36.93 8.18 -7.16
N ALA A 13 -37.46 9.23 -6.54
CA ALA A 13 -37.57 9.34 -5.10
C ALA A 13 -38.62 8.33 -4.59
N LEU A 14 -38.14 7.28 -3.91
CA LEU A 14 -38.99 6.40 -3.12
C LEU A 14 -39.26 7.10 -1.77
N ALA A 15 -40.45 7.65 -1.61
CA ALA A 15 -41.00 8.04 -0.32
C ALA A 15 -42.08 7.02 0.07
N PHE A 16 -41.86 6.25 1.13
CA PHE A 16 -42.91 5.45 1.77
C PHE A 16 -43.01 5.79 3.25
N ALA A 17 -44.06 6.55 3.54
CA ALA A 17 -44.97 6.48 4.68
C ALA A 17 -44.38 6.26 6.08
N PHE A 18 -44.30 7.36 6.84
CA PHE A 18 -44.49 7.31 8.29
C PHE A 18 -45.73 8.13 8.66
N HIS A 19 -46.64 7.45 9.35
CA HIS A 19 -48.01 7.83 9.65
C HIS A 19 -48.05 8.88 10.77
N ARG A 20 -48.51 10.11 10.50
CA ARG A 20 -49.04 11.00 11.56
C ARG A 20 -49.92 12.13 11.01
N GLU A 21 -51.20 12.00 11.33
CA GLU A 21 -52.22 13.01 11.63
C GLU A 21 -52.30 14.31 10.81
N PHE A 22 -53.39 14.37 10.03
CA PHE A 22 -54.36 15.48 9.93
C PHE A 22 -53.87 16.87 10.33
N PHE A 23 -53.67 17.75 9.34
CA PHE A 23 -54.16 19.13 9.41
C PHE A 23 -54.46 19.68 8.01
N PHE A 24 -55.50 20.49 7.95
CA PHE A 24 -56.32 20.83 6.81
C PHE A 24 -56.22 22.35 6.59
N VAL A 25 -55.63 22.86 5.49
CA VAL A 25 -55.82 24.27 5.04
C VAL A 25 -55.59 24.37 3.51
N PRO A 26 -56.40 25.14 2.75
CA PRO A 26 -56.55 24.98 1.30
C PRO A 26 -55.73 25.98 0.44
N LEU A 27 -55.78 25.71 -0.88
CA LEU A 27 -55.42 26.57 -2.00
C LEU A 27 -55.67 28.07 -1.76
N SER A 28 -54.69 28.92 -2.07
CA SER A 28 -54.84 30.07 -2.97
C SER A 28 -53.58 30.95 -2.99
N SER A 29 -53.45 31.71 -4.07
CA SER A 29 -52.60 32.89 -4.26
C SER A 29 -51.09 32.68 -4.48
N LEU A 30 -50.75 32.56 -5.78
CA LEU A 30 -49.87 33.52 -6.48
C LEU A 30 -49.26 34.59 -5.57
N PHE A 31 -47.99 34.48 -5.20
CA PHE A 31 -47.18 35.66 -4.90
C PHE A 31 -45.69 35.36 -5.03
N SER A 32 -45.04 36.22 -5.81
CA SER A 32 -43.61 36.49 -5.82
C SER A 32 -42.65 35.36 -6.22
N CYS A 33 -42.22 35.44 -7.48
CA CYS A 33 -40.83 35.17 -7.88
C CYS A 33 -39.87 35.97 -6.98
N PHE A 34 -39.52 35.42 -5.81
CA PHE A 34 -38.32 35.84 -5.10
C PHE A 34 -37.13 35.18 -5.78
N PHE A 35 -36.38 36.01 -6.51
CA PHE A 35 -34.99 35.78 -6.85
C PHE A 35 -34.22 35.47 -5.55
N PHE A 36 -34.10 34.20 -5.19
CA PHE A 36 -32.96 33.76 -4.40
C PHE A 36 -31.83 33.52 -5.39
N LEU A 37 -30.89 34.46 -5.43
CA LEU A 37 -29.52 34.19 -5.86
C LEU A 37 -29.00 33.05 -4.97
N SER A 38 -29.27 31.81 -5.37
CA SER A 38 -28.55 30.65 -4.87
C SER A 38 -27.14 30.79 -5.40
N SER A 39 -26.27 31.23 -4.50
CA SER A 39 -24.83 31.21 -4.60
C SER A 39 -24.39 30.02 -5.46
N SER A 40 -23.80 30.32 -6.60
CA SER A 40 -22.94 29.40 -7.32
C SER A 40 -21.92 28.90 -6.29
N VAL A 41 -22.10 27.68 -5.77
CA VAL A 41 -21.01 26.96 -5.14
C VAL A 41 -20.15 26.50 -6.32
N PRO A 42 -18.97 27.11 -6.57
CA PRO A 42 -18.06 26.48 -7.50
C PRO A 42 -17.65 25.15 -6.87
N CYS A 43 -17.98 24.04 -7.52
CA CYS A 43 -17.30 22.77 -7.30
C CYS A 43 -15.86 22.92 -7.80
N TYR A 44 -15.05 23.71 -7.10
CA TYR A 44 -13.61 23.74 -7.30
C TYR A 44 -13.07 22.56 -6.51
N VAL A 45 -13.10 21.38 -7.14
CA VAL A 45 -12.33 20.23 -6.64
C VAL A 45 -10.87 20.58 -6.89
N ASN A 46 -10.29 21.33 -5.95
CA ASN A 46 -8.88 21.65 -5.92
C ASN A 46 -8.13 20.42 -5.41
N SER A 47 -8.16 19.33 -6.17
CA SER A 47 -7.19 18.25 -5.99
C SER A 47 -6.09 18.50 -7.00
N SER A 48 -5.10 19.32 -6.61
CA SER A 48 -3.80 19.29 -7.28
C SER A 48 -3.39 17.81 -7.38
N PRO A 49 -2.97 17.31 -8.56
CA PRO A 49 -2.45 15.96 -8.66
C PRO A 49 -1.24 15.89 -7.73
N LYS A 50 -1.37 15.18 -6.60
CA LYS A 50 -0.24 14.88 -5.75
C LYS A 50 0.73 14.05 -6.59
N VAL A 51 1.92 14.60 -6.83
CA VAL A 51 2.99 13.86 -7.49
C VAL A 51 3.51 12.88 -6.47
N PHE A 52 3.16 11.61 -6.63
CA PHE A 52 3.70 10.54 -5.80
C PHE A 52 5.07 10.15 -6.32
N ILE A 53 6.04 10.05 -5.42
CA ILE A 53 7.38 9.57 -5.74
C ILE A 53 7.36 8.05 -5.54
N GLU A 54 7.70 7.32 -6.61
CA GLU A 54 7.78 5.87 -6.59
C GLU A 54 9.23 5.45 -6.46
N GLU A 55 9.54 4.77 -5.35
CA GLU A 55 10.86 4.18 -5.14
C GLU A 55 10.78 2.68 -4.96
N TYR A 56 11.90 2.01 -5.12
CA TYR A 56 11.95 0.56 -5.20
C TYR A 56 12.84 -0.06 -4.13
N ARG A 57 12.47 -1.24 -3.67
CA ARG A 57 13.22 -2.06 -2.71
C ARG A 57 13.33 -3.45 -3.29
N GLU A 58 14.52 -4.00 -3.31
CA GLU A 58 14.74 -5.36 -3.80
C GLU A 58 15.18 -6.23 -2.63
N LEU A 59 14.34 -7.21 -2.28
CA LEU A 59 14.63 -8.18 -1.23
C LEU A 59 15.05 -9.50 -1.86
N LYS A 60 16.36 -9.74 -1.87
CA LYS A 60 16.96 -10.97 -2.40
C LYS A 60 17.09 -12.00 -1.30
N CYS A 61 16.27 -13.05 -1.36
CA CYS A 61 16.35 -14.17 -0.45
C CYS A 61 16.94 -15.39 -1.18
N SER A 62 18.10 -15.87 -0.72
CA SER A 62 18.83 -16.97 -1.36
C SER A 62 19.16 -18.06 -0.36
N THR A 63 18.89 -19.31 -0.72
CA THR A 63 19.43 -20.49 -0.02
C THR A 63 20.86 -20.78 -0.50
N PRO A 64 21.73 -21.43 0.30
CA PRO A 64 23.06 -21.86 -0.14
C PRO A 64 23.07 -22.67 -1.44
N THR A 65 22.01 -23.46 -1.67
CA THR A 65 21.84 -24.32 -2.83
C THR A 65 21.06 -23.66 -3.99
N ASN A 66 20.66 -22.40 -3.86
CA ASN A 66 19.78 -21.68 -4.79
C ASN A 66 18.51 -22.46 -5.20
N THR A 67 17.94 -23.22 -4.26
CA THR A 67 16.77 -24.05 -4.53
C THR A 67 15.50 -23.21 -4.52
N ILE A 68 14.80 -23.19 -5.65
CA ILE A 68 13.52 -22.49 -5.78
C ILE A 68 12.40 -23.26 -5.08
N ARG A 69 12.42 -24.60 -5.14
CA ARG A 69 11.29 -25.46 -4.73
C ARG A 69 11.23 -25.79 -3.23
N GLY A 70 12.04 -25.15 -2.41
CA GLY A 70 12.19 -25.46 -0.99
C GLY A 70 13.31 -26.47 -0.79
N GLY A 71 14.37 -26.03 -0.12
CA GLY A 71 15.51 -26.87 0.29
C GLY A 71 15.45 -27.26 1.77
N PRO A 72 16.47 -27.99 2.26
CA PRO A 72 16.67 -28.18 3.69
C PRO A 72 17.12 -26.89 4.38
N ASP A 73 17.76 -26.00 3.62
CA ASP A 73 18.34 -24.77 4.13
C ASP A 73 17.35 -23.61 4.08
N ARG A 74 17.40 -22.75 5.10
CA ARG A 74 16.65 -21.50 5.14
C ARG A 74 17.27 -20.49 4.16
N ALA A 75 16.43 -19.70 3.50
CA ALA A 75 16.89 -18.61 2.66
C ALA A 75 17.31 -17.41 3.49
N GLU A 76 18.52 -16.90 3.26
CA GLU A 76 18.98 -15.64 3.84
C GLU A 76 18.57 -14.47 2.95
N CYS A 77 17.92 -13.46 3.54
CA CYS A 77 17.46 -12.27 2.82
C CYS A 77 18.43 -11.09 2.96
N GLN A 78 18.59 -10.37 1.86
CA GLN A 78 19.32 -9.11 1.78
C GLN A 78 18.45 -8.04 1.14
N LEU A 79 18.30 -6.90 1.82
CA LEU A 79 17.58 -5.74 1.31
C LEU A 79 18.52 -4.87 0.46
N ILE A 80 18.03 -4.39 -0.67
CA ILE A 80 18.71 -3.43 -1.54
C ILE A 80 17.75 -2.24 -1.76
N LEU A 81 18.20 -1.05 -1.42
CA LEU A 81 17.43 0.19 -1.57
C LEU A 81 17.67 0.76 -2.96
N LYS A 82 16.61 1.08 -3.70
CA LYS A 82 16.70 1.67 -5.04
C LYS A 82 15.82 2.91 -5.13
N GLU A 83 16.31 3.96 -5.77
CA GLU A 83 15.49 5.12 -6.08
C GLU A 83 14.62 4.81 -7.30
N GLU A 84 15.19 4.23 -8.35
CA GLU A 84 14.46 3.79 -9.53
C GLU A 84 14.42 2.26 -9.69
N GLU A 85 13.45 1.73 -10.46
CA GLU A 85 13.24 0.28 -10.62
C GLU A 85 14.46 -0.44 -11.22
N LEU A 86 15.13 0.22 -12.17
CA LEU A 86 16.18 -0.36 -13.00
C LEU A 86 17.60 -0.09 -12.47
N GLU A 87 17.74 0.67 -11.39
CA GLU A 87 19.05 0.96 -10.82
C GLU A 87 19.65 -0.21 -10.03
N THR A 88 20.98 -0.18 -9.87
CA THR A 88 21.73 -1.20 -9.12
C THR A 88 21.41 -1.17 -7.62
N GLY A 89 21.07 0.01 -7.09
CA GLY A 89 20.70 0.22 -5.68
C GLY A 89 21.85 0.20 -4.68
N ARG A 90 21.53 0.57 -3.43
CA ARG A 90 22.39 0.54 -2.24
C ARG A 90 22.11 -0.74 -1.44
N PRO A 91 23.04 -1.72 -1.39
CA PRO A 91 22.81 -2.96 -0.64
C PRO A 91 22.97 -2.76 0.86
N VAL A 92 22.00 -3.24 1.64
CA VAL A 92 22.10 -3.37 3.10
C VAL A 92 22.95 -4.60 3.45
N PRO A 93 23.76 -4.59 4.52
CA PRO A 93 24.44 -5.78 5.01
C PRO A 93 23.47 -6.93 5.31
N LYS A 94 23.88 -8.16 4.97
CA LYS A 94 23.09 -9.37 5.21
C LYS A 94 22.78 -9.57 6.70
N GLY A 95 21.61 -10.15 7.00
CA GLY A 95 21.18 -10.45 8.37
C GLY A 95 20.65 -9.24 9.16
N LEU A 96 20.44 -8.10 8.50
CA LEU A 96 19.80 -6.94 9.11
C LEU A 96 18.36 -6.79 8.62
N GLY A 97 17.49 -6.25 9.48
CA GLY A 97 16.13 -5.86 9.10
C GLY A 97 15.09 -6.98 9.13
N CYS A 98 15.51 -8.24 9.18
CA CYS A 98 14.61 -9.38 9.30
C CYS A 98 14.64 -9.99 10.71
N TRP A 99 13.48 -10.42 11.21
CA TRP A 99 13.32 -11.11 12.49
C TRP A 99 12.21 -12.17 12.40
N LYS A 100 12.10 -13.01 13.42
CA LYS A 100 11.13 -14.11 13.45
C LYS A 100 10.06 -13.85 14.51
N GLU A 101 8.83 -14.20 14.19
CA GLU A 101 7.69 -14.21 15.11
C GLU A 101 6.87 -15.48 14.89
N ASP A 102 6.48 -16.13 15.98
CA ASP A 102 5.49 -17.20 15.91
C ASP A 102 4.09 -16.60 15.87
N HIS A 103 3.32 -16.98 14.86
CA HIS A 103 1.93 -16.57 14.70
C HIS A 103 1.05 -17.81 14.65
N GLU A 104 0.25 -18.04 15.70
CA GLU A 104 -0.71 -19.16 15.79
C GLU A 104 -0.10 -20.56 15.52
N GLY A 105 1.17 -20.75 15.89
CA GLY A 105 1.91 -22.00 15.68
C GLY A 105 2.61 -22.13 14.33
N GLU A 106 2.56 -21.08 13.50
CA GLU A 106 3.35 -20.96 12.27
C GLU A 106 4.48 -19.93 12.46
N GLU A 107 5.72 -20.33 12.19
CA GLU A 107 6.85 -19.40 12.21
C GLU A 107 6.77 -18.46 10.99
N ARG A 108 6.75 -17.15 11.27
CA ARG A 108 6.79 -16.09 10.26
C ARG A 108 8.09 -15.30 10.39
N GLU A 109 8.74 -15.07 9.25
CA GLU A 109 9.88 -14.17 9.17
C GLU A 109 9.40 -12.84 8.59
N TYR A 110 9.61 -11.77 9.35
CA TYR A 110 9.28 -10.41 8.98
C TYR A 110 10.54 -9.66 8.57
N CYS A 111 10.51 -8.95 7.44
CA CYS A 111 11.58 -8.09 6.97
C CYS A 111 11.08 -6.65 6.82
N ASP A 112 11.80 -5.69 7.41
CA ASP A 112 11.53 -4.25 7.25
C ASP A 112 11.87 -3.80 5.83
N LEU A 113 10.87 -3.22 5.16
CA LEU A 113 10.99 -2.72 3.78
C LEU A 113 11.61 -1.31 3.74
N VAL A 114 11.76 -0.65 4.89
CA VAL A 114 12.25 0.72 5.00
C VAL A 114 11.44 1.66 4.11
N CYS A 115 10.11 1.63 4.30
CA CYS A 115 9.17 2.53 3.65
C CYS A 115 8.31 3.26 4.68
N PRO A 116 8.92 4.11 5.53
CA PRO A 116 8.18 4.85 6.54
C PRO A 116 7.21 5.82 5.87
N ASN A 117 6.04 6.02 6.48
CA ASN A 117 5.03 7.00 5.99
C ASN A 117 4.63 6.86 4.51
N SER A 118 4.85 5.68 3.92
CA SER A 118 4.42 5.39 2.56
C SER A 118 2.90 5.32 2.47
N HIS A 119 2.34 5.95 1.45
CA HIS A 119 0.91 5.88 1.18
C HIS A 119 0.52 4.47 0.74
N THR A 120 1.30 3.88 -0.16
CA THR A 120 1.05 2.54 -0.69
C THR A 120 2.37 1.80 -0.85
N VAL A 121 2.39 0.53 -0.43
CA VAL A 121 3.48 -0.39 -0.71
C VAL A 121 2.91 -1.59 -1.46
N PHE A 122 3.59 -1.99 -2.52
CA PHE A 122 3.13 -3.07 -3.40
C PHE A 122 4.32 -3.88 -3.89
N ILE A 123 4.11 -5.16 -4.17
CA ILE A 123 5.13 -5.98 -4.82
C ILE A 123 5.02 -5.74 -6.33
N SER A 124 6.02 -5.10 -6.93
CA SER A 124 6.05 -4.82 -8.38
C SER A 124 6.36 -6.08 -9.19
N PHE A 125 7.22 -6.95 -8.66
CA PHE A 125 7.62 -8.18 -9.32
C PHE A 125 8.17 -9.19 -8.33
N ILE A 126 8.00 -10.47 -8.62
CA ILE A 126 8.63 -11.55 -7.87
C ILE A 126 9.27 -12.48 -8.89
N ASP A 127 10.56 -12.76 -8.73
CA ASP A 127 11.25 -13.74 -9.57
C ASP A 127 10.75 -15.16 -9.28
N GLN A 128 10.96 -16.10 -10.21
CA GLN A 128 10.42 -17.47 -10.18
C GLN A 128 10.68 -18.16 -8.83
N GLY A 129 9.70 -18.08 -7.92
CA GLY A 129 9.73 -18.64 -6.56
C GLY A 129 8.82 -19.86 -6.42
N HIS A 130 8.90 -20.56 -5.30
CA HIS A 130 7.96 -21.65 -4.99
C HIS A 130 6.52 -21.12 -4.99
N ARG A 131 5.55 -21.91 -5.50
CA ARG A 131 4.12 -21.50 -5.55
C ARG A 131 3.57 -21.06 -4.19
N ALA A 132 4.08 -21.60 -3.08
CA ALA A 132 3.67 -21.17 -1.73
C ALA A 132 4.15 -19.75 -1.35
N CYS A 133 5.19 -19.22 -2.01
CA CYS A 133 5.56 -17.80 -1.90
C CYS A 133 4.59 -16.89 -2.66
N PHE A 134 3.74 -17.45 -3.52
CA PHE A 134 2.74 -16.73 -4.31
C PHE A 134 1.34 -17.12 -3.84
N ASN A 135 0.93 -16.67 -2.65
CA ASN A 135 -0.49 -16.76 -2.29
C ASN A 135 -1.28 -15.62 -2.93
N TYR A 136 -0.79 -14.36 -2.87
CA TYR A 136 -1.31 -13.19 -3.60
C TYR A 136 -0.27 -12.05 -3.52
N ILE A 137 -0.22 -11.15 -4.53
CA ILE A 137 0.84 -10.11 -4.69
C ILE A 137 0.90 -9.10 -3.51
N THR A 138 -0.17 -8.89 -2.75
CA THR A 138 -0.21 -7.89 -1.66
C THR A 138 -0.33 -8.47 -0.25
N TYR A 139 -0.67 -9.75 -0.10
CA TYR A 139 -1.05 -10.29 1.22
C TYR A 139 0.13 -10.48 2.18
N GLN A 140 1.36 -10.42 1.67
CA GLN A 140 2.57 -10.57 2.47
C GLN A 140 3.08 -9.25 3.05
N ILE A 141 2.46 -8.11 2.68
CA ILE A 141 2.83 -6.81 3.22
C ILE A 141 1.92 -6.51 4.40
N GLU A 142 2.51 -6.34 5.57
CA GLU A 142 1.82 -5.97 6.81
C GLU A 142 2.26 -4.56 7.23
N LYS A 143 1.28 -3.67 7.44
CA LYS A 143 1.51 -2.34 8.01
C LYS A 143 1.38 -2.41 9.52
N ARG A 144 2.45 -2.09 10.26
CA ARG A 144 2.34 -1.84 11.72
C ARG A 144 2.79 -0.42 12.02
N ALA A 145 1.87 0.38 12.54
CA ALA A 145 2.03 1.83 12.71
C ALA A 145 2.40 2.52 11.39
N GLU A 146 3.54 3.20 11.34
CA GLU A 146 4.05 3.93 10.17
C GLU A 146 5.02 3.10 9.33
N GLU A 147 5.20 1.82 9.67
CA GLU A 147 6.16 0.92 9.05
C GLU A 147 5.46 -0.19 8.27
N GLN A 148 6.16 -0.71 7.27
CA GLN A 148 5.67 -1.69 6.31
C GLN A 148 6.66 -2.85 6.28
N TYR A 149 6.16 -4.06 6.43
CA TYR A 149 6.99 -5.26 6.52
C TYR A 149 6.52 -6.28 5.50
N LEU A 150 7.47 -6.97 4.88
CA LEU A 150 7.18 -8.18 4.12
C LEU A 150 7.38 -9.38 5.03
N TRP A 151 6.38 -10.24 5.14
CA TRP A 151 6.50 -11.48 5.90
C TRP A 151 6.40 -12.73 5.02
N ARG A 152 7.14 -13.77 5.42
CA ARG A 152 7.20 -15.08 4.75
C ARG A 152 6.99 -16.18 5.77
N SER A 153 6.41 -17.30 5.36
CA SER A 153 6.15 -18.44 6.24
C SER A 153 6.26 -19.79 5.52
N GLY A 154 6.28 -20.86 6.31
CA GLY A 154 6.26 -22.24 5.83
C GLY A 154 7.34 -22.55 4.79
N LYS A 155 6.94 -23.26 3.71
CA LYS A 155 7.87 -23.66 2.64
C LYS A 155 8.53 -22.48 1.92
N CYS A 156 7.94 -21.29 2.00
CA CYS A 156 8.54 -20.13 1.37
C CYS A 156 9.85 -19.73 2.02
N LEU A 157 10.03 -19.95 3.34
CA LEU A 157 11.26 -19.63 4.07
C LEU A 157 12.49 -20.40 3.57
N ASN A 158 12.28 -21.58 2.97
CA ASN A 158 13.36 -22.44 2.48
C ASN A 158 13.54 -22.33 0.96
N SER A 159 12.95 -21.32 0.33
CA SER A 159 13.01 -21.10 -1.11
C SER A 159 13.82 -19.86 -1.44
N THR A 160 14.61 -19.96 -2.51
CA THR A 160 15.21 -18.79 -3.16
C THR A 160 14.13 -18.02 -3.89
N VAL A 161 14.01 -16.73 -3.60
CA VAL A 161 13.00 -15.82 -4.14
C VAL A 161 13.52 -14.39 -4.09
N ASN A 162 13.24 -13.62 -5.14
CA ASN A 162 13.60 -12.21 -5.21
C ASN A 162 12.32 -11.38 -5.33
N TYR A 163 12.08 -10.49 -4.38
CA TYR A 163 10.96 -9.57 -4.39
C TYR A 163 11.43 -8.18 -4.80
N ARG A 164 10.75 -7.59 -5.78
CA ARG A 164 10.82 -6.15 -6.06
C ARG A 164 9.57 -5.51 -5.49
N ILE A 165 9.76 -4.56 -4.60
CA ILE A 165 8.72 -3.85 -3.87
C ILE A 165 8.78 -2.38 -4.30
N GLY A 166 7.63 -1.80 -4.66
CA GLY A 166 7.47 -0.37 -4.88
C GLY A 166 6.85 0.29 -3.65
N CYS A 167 7.40 1.44 -3.26
CA CYS A 167 6.91 2.29 -2.18
C CYS A 167 6.54 3.65 -2.75
N LYS A 168 5.29 4.06 -2.56
CA LYS A 168 4.77 5.37 -2.97
C LYS A 168 4.80 6.32 -1.78
N PHE A 169 5.56 7.39 -1.90
CA PHE A 169 5.68 8.42 -0.88
C PHE A 169 5.03 9.73 -1.33
N ASP A 170 4.57 10.51 -0.35
CA ASP A 170 4.18 11.91 -0.55
C ASP A 170 5.43 12.82 -0.64
N ASP A 171 6.49 12.48 0.10
CA ASP A 171 7.78 13.18 0.14
C ASP A 171 8.94 12.26 -0.29
N PRO A 172 10.02 12.79 -0.91
CA PRO A 172 11.16 11.98 -1.34
C PRO A 172 11.81 11.22 -0.17
N PHE A 173 12.34 10.01 -0.37
CA PHE A 173 12.95 9.24 0.73
C PHE A 173 14.16 9.92 1.37
N ASP A 174 14.92 10.71 0.59
CA ASP A 174 16.07 11.48 1.08
C ASP A 174 15.68 12.56 2.11
N THR A 175 14.42 12.99 2.14
CA THR A 175 13.94 13.91 3.18
C THR A 175 13.59 13.16 4.47
N GLN A 176 13.32 11.86 4.37
CA GLN A 176 12.92 11.00 5.49
C GLN A 176 14.12 10.40 6.22
N PHE A 177 15.23 10.15 5.52
CA PHE A 177 16.48 9.68 6.11
C PHE A 177 17.63 10.62 5.76
N LYS A 178 18.30 11.16 6.79
CA LYS A 178 19.43 12.08 6.57
C LYS A 178 20.70 11.37 6.12
N SER A 179 20.82 10.06 6.40
CA SER A 179 21.98 9.25 6.00
C SER A 179 21.67 7.75 6.06
N ASP A 180 22.40 6.95 5.27
CA ASP A 180 22.35 5.49 5.31
C ASP A 180 22.61 4.91 6.71
N ASN A 181 23.39 5.60 7.54
CA ASN A 181 23.67 5.16 8.91
C ASN A 181 22.41 5.08 9.78
N GLU A 182 21.44 5.94 9.55
CA GLU A 182 20.15 5.94 10.26
C GLU A 182 19.32 4.72 9.86
N ILE A 183 19.30 4.41 8.56
CA ILE A 183 18.65 3.22 8.02
C ILE A 183 19.30 1.96 8.62
N LEU A 184 20.62 1.88 8.59
CA LEU A 184 21.35 0.75 9.15
C LEU A 184 21.16 0.61 10.67
N ALA A 185 21.14 1.72 11.42
CA ALA A 185 20.87 1.70 12.86
C ALA A 185 19.47 1.16 13.16
N ARG A 186 18.47 1.58 12.38
CA ARG A 186 17.10 1.07 12.47
C ARG A 186 17.03 -0.44 12.18
N LEU A 187 17.63 -0.88 11.07
CA LEU A 187 17.61 -2.29 10.68
C LEU A 187 18.34 -3.19 11.70
N ARG A 188 19.42 -2.69 12.31
CA ARG A 188 20.10 -3.36 13.43
C ARG A 188 19.20 -3.44 14.67
N ALA A 189 18.47 -2.38 15.00
CA ALA A 189 17.55 -2.38 16.13
C ALA A 189 16.41 -3.40 15.94
N ARG A 190 15.97 -3.61 14.70
CA ARG A 190 14.94 -4.61 14.34
C ARG A 190 15.48 -6.04 14.40
N ALA A 191 16.67 -6.29 13.86
CA ALA A 191 17.30 -7.61 13.93
C ALA A 191 17.51 -8.11 15.38
N ARG A 192 17.67 -7.20 16.35
CA ARG A 192 17.78 -7.52 17.78
C ARG A 192 16.46 -7.86 18.47
N ARG A 193 15.31 -7.67 17.81
CA ARG A 193 14.00 -8.05 18.34
C ARG A 193 13.68 -9.52 18.10
N ALA A 194 14.49 -10.21 17.27
CA ALA A 194 14.47 -11.65 17.04
C ALA A 194 15.01 -12.43 18.25
#